data_AF-X6GGH6-F1
#
_entry.id   AF-X6GGH6-F1
#
_cell.length_a   1.000
_cell.length_b   1.000
_cell.length_c   1.000
_cell.angle_alpha   90.00
_cell.angle_beta   90.00
_cell.angle_gamma   90.00
#
_symmetry.space_group_name_H-M   'P 1'
#
loop_
_entity.id
_entity.type
_entity.pdbx_description
1 polymer ?
#
loop_
_entity_poly.entity_id
_entity_poly.type
_entity_poly.pdbx_seq_one_letter_code
_entity_poly.pdbx_strand_id
1 'polypeptide(L)'
;MTLKAGEKVDKARLTQVGRALERLDIEHIPAYSSEARGRSERMFAMLQDRLPKELKLAGIGDVDTANRFLAEVYVPAHNARFAKPAEIAESAFVAVDPALLAEILCVEEERVVARDNTVSWDRLVLQLPESPLRHHYVKARVKVRQYPDGALAVFHGPRAIAR
;
A
#
# COMPACT_ATOMS: atom_id res chain seq x y z
N MET A 1 3.43 2.15 14.41
CA MET A 1 3.31 0.67 14.43
C MET A 1 2.80 0.26 15.81
N THR A 2 1.88 -0.69 15.93
CA THR A 2 1.46 -1.22 17.24
C THR A 2 2.27 -2.48 17.52
N LEU A 3 3.14 -2.46 18.54
CA LEU A 3 3.99 -3.61 18.86
C LEU A 3 3.20 -4.77 19.48
N LYS A 4 2.06 -4.46 20.11
CA LYS A 4 1.07 -5.42 20.62
C LYS A 4 -0.36 -4.95 20.32
N ALA A 5 -1.28 -5.91 20.17
CA ALA A 5 -2.69 -5.61 19.99
C ALA A 5 -3.24 -4.82 21.19
N GLY A 6 -3.89 -3.67 20.93
CA GLY A 6 -4.51 -2.83 21.96
C GLY A 6 -3.66 -1.66 22.48
N GLU A 7 -2.39 -1.54 22.08
CA GLU A 7 -1.56 -0.40 22.46
C GLU A 7 -1.77 0.82 21.53
N LYS A 8 -1.30 2.00 21.97
CA LYS A 8 -1.34 3.22 21.15
C LYS A 8 -0.42 3.06 19.94
N VAL A 9 -0.86 3.56 18.80
CA VAL A 9 -0.05 3.57 17.57
C VAL A 9 1.22 4.38 17.84
N ASP A 10 2.39 3.75 17.70
CA ASP A 10 3.68 4.46 17.70
C ASP A 10 3.73 5.40 16.48
N LYS A 11 3.73 6.71 16.75
CA LYS A 11 3.80 7.78 15.75
C LYS A 11 5.22 8.01 15.23
N ALA A 12 6.25 7.53 15.92
CA ALA A 12 7.65 7.69 15.50
C ALA A 12 8.10 6.59 14.53
N ARG A 13 7.46 5.41 14.58
CA ARG A 13 7.74 4.29 13.66
C ARG A 13 6.51 3.97 12.80
N LEU A 14 6.39 4.70 11.68
CA LEU A 14 5.28 4.51 10.74
C LEU A 14 5.36 3.16 10.03
N THR A 15 4.20 2.55 9.77
CA THR A 15 4.08 1.41 8.85
C THR A 15 4.17 1.90 7.41
N GLN A 16 4.24 1.00 6.42
CA GLN A 16 4.17 1.39 5.00
C GLN A 16 2.93 2.24 4.70
N VAL A 17 1.78 1.83 5.25
CA VAL A 17 0.51 2.57 5.14
C VAL A 17 0.60 3.92 5.87
N GLY A 18 1.13 3.96 7.09
CA GLY A 18 1.28 5.21 7.84
C GLY A 18 2.17 6.22 7.11
N ARG A 19 3.28 5.77 6.52
CA ARG A 19 4.19 6.58 5.70
C ARG A 19 3.49 7.11 4.45
N ALA A 20 2.68 6.27 3.79
CA ALA A 20 1.94 6.69 2.60
C ALA A 20 0.89 7.75 2.92
N LEU A 21 0.11 7.56 4.01
CA LEU A 21 -0.90 8.52 4.45
C LEU A 21 -0.27 9.86 4.84
N GLU A 22 0.85 9.85 5.57
CA GLU A 22 1.61 11.06 5.90
C GLU A 22 2.06 11.81 4.65
N ARG A 23 2.59 11.11 3.63
CA ARG A 23 3.01 11.73 2.36
C ARG A 23 1.84 12.26 1.51
N LEU A 24 0.65 11.71 1.69
CA LEU A 24 -0.58 12.20 1.04
C LEU A 24 -1.24 13.34 1.81
N ASP A 25 -0.66 13.77 2.94
CA ASP A 25 -1.26 14.73 3.87
C ASP A 25 -2.64 14.26 4.39
N ILE A 26 -2.79 12.95 4.58
CA ILE A 26 -4.00 12.32 5.11
C ILE A 26 -3.80 12.01 6.59
N GLU A 27 -4.60 12.65 7.45
CA GLU A 27 -4.60 12.35 8.87
C GLU A 27 -5.16 10.94 9.13
N HIS A 28 -4.30 10.05 9.62
CA HIS A 28 -4.74 8.73 10.05
C HIS A 28 -5.36 8.81 11.45
N ILE A 29 -6.69 8.71 11.51
CA ILE A 29 -7.45 8.64 12.76
C ILE A 29 -7.70 7.17 13.13
N PRO A 30 -6.93 6.58 14.07
CA PRO A 30 -7.18 5.22 14.54
C PRO A 30 -8.51 5.14 15.29
N ALA A 31 -9.38 4.22 14.87
CA ALA A 31 -10.65 3.96 15.55
C ALA A 31 -10.42 3.17 16.85
N TYR A 32 -10.39 3.88 17.98
CA TYR A 32 -10.32 3.27 19.32
C TYR A 32 -11.71 3.01 19.96
N SER A 33 -12.81 3.39 19.30
CA SER A 33 -14.17 3.21 19.83
C SER A 33 -14.86 1.97 19.27
N SER A 34 -15.58 1.27 20.15
CA SER A 34 -16.37 0.06 19.81
C SER A 34 -17.50 0.35 18.82
N GLU A 35 -18.07 1.56 18.82
CA GLU A 35 -19.20 1.93 17.95
C GLU A 35 -18.80 2.20 16.49
N ALA A 36 -17.63 2.80 16.26
CA ALA A 36 -17.06 2.98 14.93
C ALA A 36 -16.60 1.62 14.35
N ARG A 37 -16.06 0.77 15.22
CA ARG A 37 -15.58 -0.57 14.88
C ARG A 37 -16.72 -1.54 14.56
N GLY A 38 -17.75 -1.63 15.42
CA GLY A 38 -18.83 -2.61 15.29
C GLY A 38 -19.77 -2.40 14.10
N ARG A 39 -19.98 -1.16 13.63
CA ARG A 39 -20.75 -0.91 12.39
C ARG A 39 -19.99 -1.35 11.14
N SER A 40 -18.71 -1.02 11.08
CA SER A 40 -17.83 -1.44 10.00
C SER A 40 -17.68 -2.96 9.96
N GLU A 41 -17.46 -3.59 11.12
CA GLU A 41 -17.30 -5.05 11.23
C GLU A 41 -18.54 -5.83 10.76
N ARG A 42 -19.76 -5.36 11.04
CA ARG A 42 -20.98 -6.03 10.53
C ARG A 42 -21.11 -5.97 9.02
N MET A 43 -20.80 -4.81 8.43
CA MET A 43 -20.82 -4.67 6.97
C MET A 43 -19.71 -5.50 6.33
N PHE A 44 -18.50 -5.47 6.90
CA PHE A 44 -17.39 -6.30 6.44
C PHE A 44 -17.68 -7.80 6.55
N ALA A 45 -18.30 -8.25 7.65
CA ALA A 45 -18.71 -9.64 7.80
C ALA A 45 -19.70 -10.07 6.71
N MET A 46 -20.68 -9.22 6.39
CA MET A 46 -21.66 -9.51 5.33
C MET A 46 -20.98 -9.58 3.96
N LEU A 47 -20.11 -8.62 3.63
CA LEU A 47 -19.40 -8.60 2.35
C LEU A 47 -18.40 -9.76 2.23
N GLN A 48 -17.67 -10.08 3.31
CA GLN A 48 -16.70 -11.18 3.36
C GLN A 48 -17.37 -12.56 3.28
N ASP A 49 -18.59 -12.72 3.79
CA ASP A 49 -19.35 -13.97 3.65
C ASP A 49 -20.01 -14.08 2.26
N ARG A 50 -20.52 -12.98 1.73
CA ARG A 50 -21.30 -12.97 0.49
C ARG A 50 -20.45 -13.03 -0.78
N LEU A 51 -19.37 -12.25 -0.84
CA LEU A 51 -18.57 -12.14 -2.06
C LEU A 51 -17.97 -13.49 -2.52
N PRO A 52 -17.38 -14.33 -1.64
CA PRO A 52 -16.89 -15.65 -2.04
C PRO A 52 -17.99 -16.58 -2.57
N LYS A 53 -19.22 -16.47 -2.04
CA LYS A 53 -20.37 -17.26 -2.52
C LYS A 53 -20.81 -16.81 -3.91
N GLU A 54 -20.81 -15.51 -4.19
CA GLU A 54 -21.14 -14.99 -5.52
C GLU A 54 -20.07 -15.36 -6.56
N LEU A 55 -18.79 -15.26 -6.20
CA LEU A 55 -17.69 -15.73 -7.07
C LEU A 55 -17.82 -17.23 -7.37
N LYS A 56 -18.11 -18.05 -6.35
CA LYS A 56 -18.33 -19.49 -6.53
C LYS A 56 -19.55 -19.80 -7.39
N LEU A 57 -20.66 -19.06 -7.21
CA LEU A 57 -21.86 -19.21 -8.02
C LEU A 57 -21.61 -18.86 -9.49
N ALA A 58 -20.77 -17.86 -9.74
CA ALA A 58 -20.33 -17.47 -11.08
C ALA A 58 -19.25 -18.40 -11.67
N GLY A 59 -18.81 -19.43 -10.93
CA GLY A 59 -17.80 -20.38 -11.40
C GLY A 59 -16.39 -19.79 -11.55
N ILE A 60 -16.09 -18.71 -10.83
CA ILE A 60 -14.83 -17.97 -10.97
C ILE A 60 -13.73 -18.61 -10.11
N GLY A 61 -12.61 -18.97 -10.74
CA GLY A 61 -11.48 -19.63 -10.10
C GLY A 61 -10.15 -18.87 -10.12
N ASP A 62 -10.06 -17.77 -10.86
CA ASP A 62 -8.84 -16.97 -11.02
C ASP A 62 -9.06 -15.49 -10.64
N VAL A 63 -7.95 -14.83 -10.29
CA VAL A 63 -7.95 -13.45 -9.78
C VAL A 63 -8.37 -12.44 -10.85
N ASP A 64 -7.96 -12.64 -12.11
CA ASP A 64 -8.26 -11.69 -13.19
C ASP A 64 -9.75 -11.68 -13.52
N THR A 65 -10.36 -12.86 -13.61
CA THR A 65 -11.80 -13.01 -13.80
C THR A 65 -12.59 -12.50 -12.59
N ALA A 66 -12.10 -12.72 -11.37
CA ALA A 66 -12.71 -12.16 -10.17
C ALA A 66 -12.68 -10.62 -10.19
N ASN A 67 -11.57 -10.00 -10.59
CA ASN A 67 -11.44 -8.55 -10.72
C ASN A 67 -12.41 -7.98 -11.76
N ARG A 68 -12.57 -8.63 -12.92
CA ARG A 68 -13.56 -8.24 -13.92
C ARG A 68 -14.99 -8.36 -13.38
N PHE A 69 -15.33 -9.49 -12.76
CA PHE A 69 -16.65 -9.70 -12.16
C PHE A 69 -16.98 -8.63 -11.10
N LEU A 70 -15.99 -8.28 -10.26
CA LEU A 70 -16.15 -7.24 -9.26
C LEU A 70 -16.50 -5.89 -9.89
N ALA A 71 -15.74 -5.48 -10.90
CA ALA A 71 -15.90 -4.18 -11.56
C ALA A 71 -17.20 -4.10 -12.39
N GLU A 72 -17.52 -5.14 -13.14
CA GLU A 72 -18.57 -5.11 -14.15
C GLU A 72 -19.93 -5.59 -13.64
N VAL A 73 -19.95 -6.48 -12.64
CA VAL A 73 -21.19 -7.12 -12.17
C VAL A 73 -21.48 -6.78 -10.71
N TYR A 74 -20.56 -7.10 -9.81
CA TYR A 74 -20.81 -7.02 -8.38
C TYR A 74 -21.02 -5.58 -7.89
N VAL A 75 -20.08 -4.68 -8.17
CA VAL A 75 -20.13 -3.28 -7.71
C VAL A 75 -21.36 -2.55 -8.29
N PRO A 76 -21.68 -2.64 -9.60
CA PRO A 76 -22.91 -2.06 -10.14
C PRO A 76 -24.18 -2.62 -9.48
N ALA A 77 -24.29 -3.94 -9.33
CA ALA A 77 -25.46 -4.57 -8.71
C ALA A 77 -25.60 -4.23 -7.21
N HIS A 78 -24.47 -4.09 -6.50
CA HIS A 78 -24.44 -3.64 -5.11
C HIS A 78 -24.91 -2.18 -5.00
N ASN A 79 -24.33 -1.29 -5.81
CA ASN A 79 -24.66 0.14 -5.79
C ASN A 79 -26.13 0.38 -6.18
N ALA A 80 -26.68 -0.36 -7.13
CA ALA A 80 -28.10 -0.27 -7.49
C ALA A 80 -29.05 -0.57 -6.31
N ARG A 81 -28.61 -1.39 -5.34
CA ARG A 81 -29.42 -1.77 -4.16
C ARG A 81 -29.17 -0.88 -2.96
N PHE A 82 -27.94 -0.40 -2.78
CA PHE A 82 -27.50 0.18 -1.50
C PHE A 82 -26.92 1.59 -1.61
N ALA A 83 -26.54 2.06 -2.81
CA ALA A 83 -26.01 3.40 -2.95
C ALA A 83 -27.10 4.44 -2.67
N LYS A 84 -26.70 5.51 -1.99
CA LYS A 84 -27.54 6.69 -1.78
C LYS A 84 -26.98 7.84 -2.63
N PRO A 85 -27.82 8.70 -3.19
CA PRO A 85 -27.35 9.90 -3.85
C PRO A 85 -26.54 10.74 -2.86
N ALA A 86 -25.46 11.35 -3.34
CA ALA A 86 -24.71 12.32 -2.55
C ALA A 86 -25.59 13.56 -2.30
N GLU A 87 -25.47 14.14 -1.11
CA GLU A 87 -26.17 15.38 -0.76
C GLU A 87 -25.67 16.56 -1.60
N ILE A 88 -24.36 16.56 -1.91
CA ILE A 88 -23.70 17.51 -2.80
C ILE A 88 -23.24 16.73 -4.04
N ALA A 89 -23.66 17.17 -5.23
CA ALA A 89 -23.34 16.50 -6.49
C ALA A 89 -21.89 16.72 -6.96
N GLU A 90 -21.22 17.73 -6.39
CA GLU A 90 -19.83 18.06 -6.70
C GLU A 90 -18.88 17.00 -6.14
N SER A 91 -17.88 16.63 -6.94
CA SER A 91 -16.84 15.70 -6.52
C SER A 91 -15.89 16.38 -5.54
N ALA A 92 -15.73 15.80 -4.35
CA ALA A 92 -14.68 16.16 -3.40
C ALA A 92 -13.32 15.49 -3.71
N PHE A 93 -13.24 14.66 -4.76
CA PHE A 93 -11.98 14.00 -5.14
C PHE A 93 -11.00 14.98 -5.79
N VAL A 94 -9.75 14.92 -5.36
CA VAL A 94 -8.64 15.69 -5.93
C VAL A 94 -7.87 14.83 -6.91
N ALA A 95 -7.65 15.35 -8.13
CA ALA A 95 -6.79 14.68 -9.11
C ALA A 95 -5.35 14.61 -8.59
N VAL A 96 -4.70 13.46 -8.76
CA VAL A 96 -3.33 13.24 -8.33
C VAL A 96 -2.53 12.60 -9.47
N ASP A 97 -1.27 13.00 -9.61
CA ASP A 97 -0.36 12.41 -10.58
C ASP A 97 -0.11 10.92 -10.26
N PRO A 98 -0.40 9.99 -11.18
CA PRO A 98 -0.11 8.58 -10.99
C PRO A 98 1.36 8.29 -10.68
N ALA A 99 2.30 9.07 -11.24
CA ALA A 99 3.73 8.90 -10.97
C ALA A 99 4.05 9.26 -9.50
N LEU A 100 3.42 10.33 -8.98
CA LEU A 100 3.53 10.69 -7.58
C LEU A 100 2.94 9.60 -6.68
N LEU A 101 1.78 9.04 -7.04
CA LEU A 101 1.20 7.92 -6.29
C LEU A 101 2.12 6.71 -6.25
N ALA A 102 2.78 6.36 -7.36
CA ALA A 102 3.72 5.24 -7.38
C ALA A 102 4.91 5.47 -6.43
N GLU A 103 5.43 6.70 -6.35
CA GLU A 103 6.50 7.06 -5.41
C GLU A 103 6.05 7.03 -3.93
N ILE A 104 4.79 7.36 -3.67
CA ILE A 104 4.22 7.34 -2.32
C ILE A 104 3.86 5.91 -1.88
N LEU A 105 3.21 5.15 -2.75
CA LEU A 105 2.64 3.84 -2.46
C LEU A 105 3.63 2.67 -2.66
N CYS A 106 4.86 2.93 -3.10
CA CYS A 106 5.93 1.92 -3.12
C CYS A 106 6.18 1.33 -1.73
N VAL A 107 6.67 0.10 -1.63
CA VAL A 107 7.20 -0.42 -0.37
C VAL A 107 8.60 0.17 -0.18
N GLU A 108 8.85 0.89 0.92
CA GLU A 108 10.17 1.48 1.21
C GLU A 108 10.76 0.90 2.48
N GLU A 109 11.96 0.33 2.39
CA GLU A 109 12.67 -0.20 3.56
C GLU A 109 14.10 0.31 3.62
N GLU A 110 14.55 0.62 4.83
CA GLU A 110 15.93 0.98 5.04
C GLU A 110 16.80 -0.28 5.18
N ARG A 111 17.98 -0.24 4.58
CA ARG A 111 18.97 -1.31 4.57
C ARG A 111 20.38 -0.74 4.72
N VAL A 112 21.31 -1.59 5.13
CA VAL A 112 22.74 -1.26 5.19
C VAL A 112 23.44 -2.04 4.09
N VAL A 113 24.26 -1.36 3.30
CA VAL A 113 25.04 -1.99 2.22
C VAL A 113 26.13 -2.90 2.81
N ALA A 114 26.20 -4.12 2.33
CA ALA A 114 27.18 -5.13 2.72
C ALA A 114 28.60 -4.80 2.21
N ARG A 115 29.59 -5.60 2.62
CA ARG A 115 31.02 -5.36 2.31
C ARG A 115 31.37 -5.57 0.84
N ASP A 116 30.57 -6.34 0.12
CA ASP A 116 30.65 -6.61 -1.31
C ASP A 116 29.85 -5.59 -2.16
N ASN A 117 29.44 -4.47 -1.55
CA ASN A 117 28.63 -3.42 -2.19
C ASN A 117 27.25 -3.91 -2.65
N THR A 118 26.67 -4.89 -1.95
CA THR A 118 25.31 -5.40 -2.20
C THR A 118 24.31 -4.96 -1.13
N VAL A 119 23.02 -5.06 -1.44
CA VAL A 119 21.91 -4.84 -0.51
C VAL A 119 21.01 -6.06 -0.52
N SER A 120 20.78 -6.66 0.65
CA SER A 120 19.78 -7.73 0.79
C SER A 120 18.37 -7.15 0.90
N TRP A 121 17.47 -7.66 0.06
CA TRP A 121 16.07 -7.27 0.05
C TRP A 121 15.21 -8.49 -0.26
N ASP A 122 14.30 -8.83 0.66
CA ASP A 122 13.55 -10.09 0.65
C ASP A 122 14.47 -11.31 0.37
N ARG A 123 14.28 -12.01 -0.75
CA ARG A 123 15.09 -13.16 -1.19
C ARG A 123 16.16 -12.79 -2.23
N LEU A 124 16.35 -11.50 -2.48
CA LEU A 124 17.27 -10.98 -3.48
C LEU A 124 18.52 -10.35 -2.84
N VAL A 125 19.62 -10.44 -3.56
CA VAL A 125 20.86 -9.70 -3.28
C VAL A 125 21.08 -8.75 -4.45
N LEU A 126 20.93 -7.45 -4.19
CA LEU A 126 21.00 -6.41 -5.21
C LEU A 126 22.43 -5.85 -5.25
N GLN A 127 23.15 -6.06 -6.35
CA GLN A 127 24.46 -5.45 -6.56
C GLN A 127 24.31 -3.97 -6.89
N LEU A 128 24.98 -3.10 -6.16
CA LEU A 128 25.02 -1.68 -6.50
C LEU A 128 26.06 -1.42 -7.59
N PRO A 129 25.72 -0.67 -8.65
CA PRO A 129 26.68 -0.28 -9.68
C PRO A 129 27.70 0.70 -9.10
N GLU A 130 28.81 0.88 -9.83
CA GLU A 130 29.75 1.95 -9.54
C GLU A 130 29.07 3.31 -9.69
N SER A 131 29.43 4.24 -8.82
CA SER A 131 28.85 5.58 -8.80
C SER A 131 29.95 6.64 -8.89
N PRO A 132 29.79 7.67 -9.72
CA PRO A 132 30.74 8.78 -9.78
C PRO A 132 30.79 9.59 -8.49
N LEU A 133 29.80 9.43 -7.59
CA LEU A 133 29.72 10.17 -6.33
C LEU A 133 30.55 9.53 -5.21
N ARG A 134 30.76 8.22 -5.26
CA ARG A 134 31.55 7.46 -4.28
C ARG A 134 31.90 6.09 -4.86
N HIS A 135 33.14 5.66 -4.67
CA HIS A 135 33.64 4.36 -5.14
C HIS A 135 32.81 3.15 -4.69
N HIS A 136 32.25 3.17 -3.47
CA HIS A 136 31.34 2.13 -2.98
C HIS A 136 30.40 2.67 -1.89
N TYR A 137 29.28 2.00 -1.67
CA TYR A 137 28.31 2.34 -0.63
C TYR A 137 28.41 1.46 0.61
N VAL A 138 29.45 0.62 0.74
CA VAL A 138 29.67 -0.25 1.91
C VAL A 138 29.39 0.47 3.24
N LYS A 139 28.57 -0.14 4.10
CA LYS A 139 28.08 0.38 5.40
C LYS A 139 27.18 1.62 5.33
N ALA A 140 26.89 2.17 4.15
CA ALA A 140 25.91 3.26 4.02
C ALA A 140 24.50 2.74 4.29
N ARG A 141 23.66 3.60 4.87
CA ARG A 141 22.22 3.38 5.01
C ARG A 141 21.55 3.83 3.72
N VAL A 142 20.84 2.92 3.07
CA VAL A 142 20.12 3.13 1.81
C VAL A 142 18.66 2.77 1.98
N LYS A 143 17.80 3.30 1.11
CA LYS A 143 16.38 2.95 1.04
C LYS A 143 16.17 2.09 -0.19
N VAL A 144 15.64 0.89 -0.02
CA VAL A 144 15.17 0.05 -1.12
C VAL A 144 13.68 0.33 -1.30
N ARG A 145 13.28 0.67 -2.53
CA ARG A 145 11.89 0.87 -2.94
C ARG A 145 11.47 -0.25 -3.86
N GLN A 146 10.32 -0.86 -3.60
CA GLN A 146 9.62 -1.72 -4.55
C GLN A 146 8.34 -1.03 -5.00
N TYR A 147 8.22 -0.81 -6.31
CA TYR A 147 7.08 -0.14 -6.92
C TYR A 147 5.93 -1.12 -7.21
N PRO A 148 4.70 -0.63 -7.45
CA PRO A 148 3.54 -1.48 -7.72
C PRO A 148 3.67 -2.39 -8.95
N ASP A 149 4.50 -1.98 -9.93
CA ASP A 149 4.84 -2.78 -11.12
C ASP A 149 5.91 -3.85 -10.84
N GLY A 150 6.44 -3.92 -9.62
CA GLY A 150 7.49 -4.83 -9.21
C GLY A 150 8.91 -4.29 -9.43
N ALA A 151 9.07 -3.11 -10.04
CA ALA A 151 10.39 -2.51 -10.22
C ALA A 151 11.04 -2.20 -8.86
N LEU A 152 12.37 -2.30 -8.80
CA LEU A 152 13.14 -1.98 -7.61
C LEU A 152 13.97 -0.73 -7.85
N ALA A 153 14.20 0.06 -6.81
CA ALA A 153 15.18 1.13 -6.85
C ALA A 153 15.87 1.26 -5.50
N VAL A 154 17.14 1.65 -5.52
CA VAL A 154 17.92 1.92 -4.30
C VAL A 154 18.25 3.40 -4.25
N PHE A 155 17.99 4.02 -3.11
CA PHE A 155 18.22 5.43 -2.85
C PHE A 155 19.23 5.63 -1.73
N HIS A 156 20.12 6.61 -1.91
CA HIS A 156 20.98 7.14 -0.84
C HIS A 156 20.62 8.61 -0.62
N GLY A 157 19.95 8.90 0.51
CA GLY A 157 19.29 10.19 0.70
C GLY A 157 18.18 10.41 -0.34
N PRO A 158 18.13 11.58 -1.02
CA PRO A 158 17.13 11.85 -2.07
C PRO A 158 17.51 11.27 -3.44
N ARG A 159 18.71 10.71 -3.61
CA ARG A 159 19.23 10.31 -4.92
C ARG A 159 19.01 8.82 -5.17
N ALA A 160 18.45 8.49 -6.33
CA ALA A 160 18.47 7.12 -6.85
C ALA A 160 19.92 6.76 -7.25
N ILE A 161 20.41 5.63 -6.76
CA ILE A 161 21.75 5.11 -7.04
C ILE A 161 21.72 3.81 -7.85
N ALA A 162 20.57 3.13 -7.90
CA ALA A 162 20.30 1.98 -8.75
C ALA A 162 18.80 1.88 -9.02
N ARG A 163 18.41 1.37 -10.19
CA ARG A 163 17.03 1.03 -10.59
C ARG A 163 17.05 -0.14 -11.56
#